data_AF-A0A564YB37-F1
#
_entry.id   AF-A0A564YB37-F1
#
_cell.length_a   1.000
_cell.length_b   1.000
_cell.length_c   1.000
_cell.angle_alpha   90.00
_cell.angle_beta   90.00
_cell.angle_gamma   90.00
#
_symmetry.space_group_name_H-M   'P 1'
#
loop_
_entity.id
_entity.type
_entity.pdbx_description
1 polymer ?
#
loop_
_entity_poly.entity_id
_entity_poly.type
_entity_poly.pdbx_seq_one_letter_code
_entity_poly.pdbx_strand_id
1 'polypeptide(L)'
;MWGSRIITKPSGSVTDLKFAYETGNVFGVFDEVEFNSLTIKDNDKCQVGDKVIGEPCSIAENTATISFDNVEKYKAFTIGKSMLNNIPLLAAFMIPDCKFEETLKGKVDLKTSAPLTRFAKGRKEVDLDFGVRPGDTDIEAELYHNGELVCTWVGKTLKENKLQSCKDLEPSADNKLLVTRVTIQREGQVAKDNYLWFIPNSFVTVSVDWENEGVAPEVAECESTLSDSYSHGTYSNSQ
;
A
#
# COMPACT_ATOMS: atom_id res chain seq x y z
N MET A 1 6.84 9.40 8.83
CA MET A 1 6.23 9.00 7.55
C MET A 1 4.72 8.87 7.76
N TRP A 2 3.91 9.31 6.80
CA TRP A 2 2.46 9.52 6.97
C TRP A 2 1.62 8.99 5.77
N GLY A 3 2.17 8.08 4.98
CA GLY A 3 1.56 7.55 3.76
C GLY A 3 1.49 6.03 3.76
N SER A 4 1.14 5.48 2.60
CA SER A 4 1.13 4.03 2.37
C SER A 4 2.53 3.44 2.44
N ARG A 5 2.68 2.23 2.97
CA ARG A 5 4.00 1.63 3.21
C ARG A 5 3.97 0.12 3.24
N ILE A 6 5.16 -0.45 3.20
CA ILE A 6 5.39 -1.87 3.48
C ILE A 6 5.99 -1.98 4.89
N ILE A 7 5.51 -2.95 5.66
CA ILE A 7 6.11 -3.37 6.94
C ILE A 7 6.87 -4.66 6.66
N THR A 8 8.19 -4.58 6.78
CA THR A 8 9.11 -5.67 6.41
C THR A 8 9.40 -6.63 7.55
N LYS A 9 8.99 -6.26 8.77
CA LYS A 9 9.27 -7.04 9.97
C LYS A 9 8.60 -8.42 9.89
N PRO A 10 9.36 -9.53 10.04
CA PRO A 10 8.81 -10.86 9.86
C PRO A 10 7.89 -11.30 11.00
N SER A 11 8.15 -10.83 12.23
CA SER A 11 7.41 -11.25 13.42
C SER A 11 7.43 -10.22 14.54
N GLY A 12 6.53 -10.37 15.50
CA GLY A 12 6.44 -9.54 16.70
C GLY A 12 5.80 -8.17 16.44
N SER A 13 6.15 -7.19 17.26
CA SER A 13 5.44 -5.92 17.32
C SER A 13 6.00 -4.85 16.39
N VAL A 14 5.14 -3.96 15.92
CA VAL A 14 5.53 -2.70 15.29
C VAL A 14 4.79 -1.58 15.99
N THR A 15 5.53 -0.53 16.37
CA THR A 15 4.99 0.61 17.11
C THR A 15 5.11 1.89 16.30
N ASP A 16 4.31 2.89 16.67
CA ASP A 16 4.42 4.26 16.14
C ASP A 16 4.21 4.36 14.62
N LEU A 17 3.35 3.51 14.06
CA LEU A 17 2.91 3.63 12.68
C LEU A 17 2.01 4.85 12.52
N LYS A 18 2.62 5.96 12.11
CA LYS A 18 1.97 7.25 11.89
C LYS A 18 1.28 7.34 10.52
N PHE A 19 0.04 7.84 10.47
CA PHE A 19 -0.74 8.05 9.26
C PHE A 19 -1.51 9.37 9.31
N ALA A 20 -1.50 10.11 8.19
CA ALA A 20 -2.36 11.28 8.05
C ALA A 20 -3.75 10.81 7.63
N TYR A 21 -4.80 11.34 8.25
CA TYR A 21 -6.17 10.92 7.95
C TYR A 21 -7.13 12.11 8.06
N GLU A 22 -8.34 11.97 7.54
CA GLU A 22 -9.39 12.98 7.67
C GLU A 22 -10.49 12.50 8.63
N THR A 23 -11.10 13.44 9.34
CA THR A 23 -12.21 13.12 10.26
C THR A 23 -13.35 12.44 9.51
N GLY A 24 -13.81 11.30 10.01
CA GLY A 24 -14.82 10.45 9.35
C GLY A 24 -14.25 9.23 8.62
N ASN A 25 -12.93 9.18 8.39
CA ASN A 25 -12.29 7.98 7.89
C ASN A 25 -12.37 6.83 8.93
N VAL A 26 -12.34 5.61 8.41
CA VAL A 26 -12.47 4.38 9.17
C VAL A 26 -11.18 3.58 9.12
N PHE A 27 -10.88 2.88 10.20
CA PHE A 27 -9.71 2.04 10.32
C PHE A 27 -10.10 0.58 10.15
N GLY A 28 -9.23 -0.20 9.52
CA GLY A 28 -9.44 -1.63 9.41
C GLY A 28 -8.17 -2.42 9.20
N VAL A 29 -8.32 -3.73 9.28
CA VAL A 29 -7.26 -4.69 8.99
C VAL A 29 -7.81 -5.80 8.11
N PHE A 30 -6.93 -6.38 7.31
CA PHE A 30 -7.21 -7.57 6.52
C PHE A 30 -6.48 -8.78 7.09
N ASP A 31 -7.20 -9.86 7.38
CA ASP A 31 -6.65 -11.19 7.66
C ASP A 31 -6.92 -12.12 6.46
N GLU A 32 -5.91 -12.26 5.59
CA GLU A 32 -5.94 -12.98 4.30
C GLU A 32 -6.99 -12.49 3.28
N VAL A 33 -8.27 -12.44 3.65
CA VAL A 33 -9.40 -12.06 2.80
C VAL A 33 -10.48 -11.27 3.54
N GLU A 34 -10.57 -11.33 4.86
CA GLU A 34 -11.66 -10.69 5.60
C GLU A 34 -11.26 -9.28 6.07
N PHE A 35 -12.16 -8.31 5.86
CA PHE A 35 -12.00 -6.97 6.40
C PHE A 35 -12.58 -6.92 7.80
N ASN A 36 -11.75 -6.48 8.74
CA ASN A 36 -12.12 -6.33 10.13
C ASN A 36 -12.01 -4.85 10.54
N SER A 37 -13.08 -4.31 11.13
CA SER A 37 -13.09 -2.95 11.66
C SER A 37 -12.09 -2.84 12.83
N LEU A 38 -11.23 -1.83 12.76
CA LEU A 38 -10.29 -1.50 13.82
C LEU A 38 -10.82 -0.29 14.58
N THR A 39 -10.84 -0.39 15.90
CA THR A 39 -11.22 0.71 16.79
C THR A 39 -10.02 1.14 17.64
N ILE A 40 -9.90 2.44 17.84
CA ILE A 40 -8.91 3.04 18.74
C ILE A 40 -9.74 3.74 19.81
N LYS A 41 -9.67 3.25 21.04
CA LYS A 41 -10.42 3.81 22.18
C LYS A 41 -9.48 4.66 23.04
N ASP A 42 -10.04 5.45 23.94
CA ASP A 42 -9.34 6.36 24.87
C ASP A 42 -8.34 5.68 25.84
N ASN A 43 -8.14 4.37 25.74
CA ASN A 43 -7.20 3.60 26.54
C ASN A 43 -5.88 3.28 25.81
N ASP A 44 -5.59 4.00 24.72
CA ASP A 44 -4.42 3.84 23.85
C ASP A 44 -4.28 2.45 23.18
N LYS A 45 -5.40 1.75 22.95
CA LYS A 45 -5.39 0.38 22.37
C LYS A 45 -6.02 0.32 21.00
N CYS A 46 -5.35 -0.35 20.08
CA CYS A 46 -5.95 -0.83 18.84
C CYS A 46 -6.72 -2.12 19.10
N GLN A 47 -7.99 -2.18 18.70
CA GLN A 47 -8.83 -3.35 18.91
C GLN A 47 -9.57 -3.77 17.64
N VAL A 48 -9.70 -5.08 17.44
CA VAL A 48 -10.60 -5.71 16.47
C VAL A 48 -11.63 -6.50 17.24
N GLY A 49 -12.89 -6.05 17.21
CA GLY A 49 -13.91 -6.48 18.16
C GLY A 49 -13.44 -6.23 19.60
N ASP A 50 -13.46 -7.27 20.43
CA ASP A 50 -13.00 -7.20 21.83
C ASP A 50 -11.51 -7.51 22.00
N LYS A 51 -10.81 -7.93 20.93
CA LYS A 51 -9.40 -8.31 20.99
C LYS A 51 -8.51 -7.10 20.82
N VAL A 52 -7.64 -6.86 21.81
CA VAL A 52 -6.52 -5.91 21.67
C VAL A 52 -5.49 -6.50 20.73
N ILE A 53 -5.04 -5.69 19.77
CA ILE A 53 -4.09 -6.11 18.73
C ILE A 53 -2.79 -5.30 18.76
N GLY A 54 -2.74 -4.23 19.54
CA GLY A 54 -1.53 -3.43 19.75
C GLY A 54 -1.76 -2.20 20.61
N GLU A 55 -0.65 -1.71 21.19
CA GLU A 55 -0.55 -0.49 21.99
C GLU A 55 0.89 0.08 21.91
N PRO A 56 1.12 1.41 21.98
CA PRO A 56 0.10 2.47 22.07
C PRO A 56 -0.53 2.78 20.71
N CYS A 57 -1.81 3.11 20.72
CA CYS A 57 -2.56 3.59 19.56
C CYS A 57 -3.31 4.86 19.91
N SER A 58 -3.23 5.88 19.07
CA SER A 58 -3.87 7.16 19.36
C SER A 58 -4.40 7.82 18.10
N ILE A 59 -5.45 8.60 18.30
CA ILE A 59 -6.01 9.48 17.29
C ILE A 59 -5.83 10.91 17.80
N ALA A 60 -5.22 11.75 16.98
CA ALA A 60 -5.16 13.20 17.15
C ALA A 60 -5.77 13.87 15.92
N GLU A 61 -5.91 15.19 15.94
CA GLU A 61 -6.45 15.93 14.80
C GLU A 61 -5.67 15.60 13.52
N ASN A 62 -6.37 14.99 12.55
CA ASN A 62 -5.87 14.57 11.24
C ASN A 62 -4.66 13.61 11.25
N THR A 63 -4.35 13.00 12.39
CA THR A 63 -3.23 12.07 12.52
C THR A 63 -3.58 10.87 13.40
N ALA A 64 -3.19 9.68 12.96
CA ALA A 64 -3.35 8.45 13.73
C ALA A 64 -1.98 7.81 13.96
N THR A 65 -1.78 7.27 15.16
CA THR A 65 -0.64 6.42 15.51
C THR A 65 -1.17 5.03 15.79
N ILE A 66 -0.64 4.04 15.10
CA ILE A 66 -1.07 2.65 15.16
C ILE A 66 0.10 1.79 15.62
N SER A 67 -0.19 0.82 16.46
CA SER A 67 0.76 -0.21 16.85
C SER A 67 0.10 -1.58 16.69
N PHE A 68 0.90 -2.59 16.38
CA PHE A 68 0.50 -3.98 16.32
C PHE A 68 1.45 -4.81 17.17
N ASP A 69 0.93 -5.72 17.98
CA ASP A 69 1.75 -6.64 18.81
C ASP A 69 2.27 -7.81 17.98
N ASN A 70 1.52 -8.22 16.96
CA ASN A 70 1.89 -9.30 16.06
C ASN A 70 1.53 -8.96 14.60
N VAL A 71 2.54 -8.62 13.81
CA VAL A 71 2.41 -8.30 12.38
C VAL A 71 2.12 -9.52 11.49
N GLU A 72 2.38 -10.75 11.95
CA GLU A 72 2.14 -11.98 11.16
C GLU A 72 0.65 -12.28 10.99
N LYS A 73 -0.17 -11.78 11.90
CA LYS A 73 -1.60 -12.08 11.94
C LYS A 73 -2.39 -11.37 10.84
N TYR A 74 -1.87 -10.26 10.33
CA TYR A 74 -2.59 -9.37 9.41
C TYR A 74 -1.80 -9.20 8.12
N LYS A 75 -2.48 -9.17 6.99
CA LYS A 75 -1.86 -8.90 5.68
C LYS A 75 -1.76 -7.41 5.40
N ALA A 76 -2.72 -6.63 5.89
CA ALA A 76 -2.68 -5.18 5.77
C ALA A 76 -3.45 -4.48 6.88
N PHE A 77 -3.03 -3.26 7.19
CA PHE A 77 -3.83 -2.25 7.86
C PHE A 77 -4.28 -1.22 6.84
N THR A 78 -5.49 -0.69 6.97
CA THR A 78 -6.04 0.33 6.07
C THR A 78 -6.72 1.47 6.81
N ILE A 79 -6.71 2.63 6.15
CA ILE A 79 -7.55 3.79 6.48
C ILE A 79 -8.40 4.08 5.25
N GLY A 80 -9.71 3.98 5.37
CA GLY A 80 -10.67 4.17 4.27
C GLY A 80 -11.63 5.33 4.52
N LYS A 81 -12.33 5.79 3.47
CA LYS A 81 -13.26 6.93 3.54
C LYS A 81 -14.51 6.64 4.39
N SER A 82 -15.04 5.41 4.34
CA SER A 82 -16.20 5.00 5.14
C SER A 82 -16.34 3.46 5.22
N MET A 83 -17.08 2.98 6.22
CA MET A 83 -17.44 1.55 6.39
C MET A 83 -18.28 1.01 5.23
N LEU A 84 -19.03 1.87 4.54
CA LEU A 84 -19.97 1.48 3.49
C LEU A 84 -19.27 1.27 2.14
N ASN A 85 -18.21 2.04 1.88
CA ASN A 85 -17.53 2.04 0.59
C ASN A 85 -16.23 1.24 0.61
N ASN A 86 -15.64 0.93 1.77
CA ASN A 86 -14.40 0.15 1.92
C ASN A 86 -13.22 0.57 1.02
N ILE A 87 -13.27 1.73 0.36
CA ILE A 87 -12.22 2.28 -0.50
C ILE A 87 -11.07 2.73 0.41
N PRO A 88 -9.94 2.00 0.45
CA PRO A 88 -8.82 2.39 1.28
C PRO A 88 -8.09 3.57 0.64
N LEU A 89 -7.86 4.61 1.42
CA LEU A 89 -7.05 5.78 1.04
C LEU A 89 -5.58 5.53 1.32
N LEU A 90 -5.30 4.80 2.41
CA LEU A 90 -3.96 4.45 2.86
C LEU A 90 -3.93 3.00 3.31
N ALA A 91 -2.76 2.38 3.16
CA ALA A 91 -2.53 1.05 3.69
C ALA A 91 -1.08 0.84 4.12
N ALA A 92 -0.90 0.02 5.16
CA ALA A 92 0.37 -0.60 5.49
C ALA A 92 0.26 -2.10 5.21
N PHE A 93 1.02 -2.58 4.24
CA PHE A 93 1.04 -3.99 3.86
C PHE A 93 2.15 -4.74 4.60
N MET A 94 1.83 -5.89 5.18
CA MET A 94 2.79 -6.71 5.91
C MET A 94 3.46 -7.66 4.91
N ILE A 95 4.71 -7.37 4.56
CA ILE A 95 5.49 -8.13 3.58
C ILE A 95 6.82 -8.52 4.24
N PRO A 96 6.83 -9.62 5.01
CA PRO A 96 7.95 -10.01 5.85
C PRO A 96 9.21 -10.23 5.00
N ASP A 97 10.35 -9.71 5.45
CA ASP A 97 11.65 -9.77 4.77
C ASP A 97 11.61 -9.23 3.32
N CYS A 98 10.64 -8.38 3.00
CA CYS A 98 10.36 -7.95 1.63
C CYS A 98 10.14 -9.09 0.63
N LYS A 99 9.71 -10.26 1.12
CA LYS A 99 9.38 -11.41 0.29
C LYS A 99 7.97 -11.23 -0.26
N PHE A 100 7.89 -10.52 -1.38
CA PHE A 100 6.67 -10.47 -2.17
C PHE A 100 6.32 -11.88 -2.65
N GLU A 101 5.18 -12.39 -2.20
CA GLU A 101 4.63 -13.65 -2.70
C GLU A 101 4.35 -13.53 -4.21
N GLU A 102 4.34 -14.66 -4.91
CA GLU A 102 3.92 -14.66 -6.32
C GLU A 102 2.45 -14.22 -6.38
N THR A 103 2.20 -13.14 -7.12
CA THR A 103 0.85 -12.59 -7.27
C THR A 103 -0.10 -13.64 -7.83
N LEU A 104 -1.22 -13.88 -7.14
CA LEU A 104 -2.22 -14.85 -7.59
C LEU A 104 -3.00 -14.31 -8.79
N LYS A 105 -3.58 -15.21 -9.60
CA LYS A 105 -4.44 -14.84 -10.72
C LYS A 105 -5.58 -13.91 -10.27
N GLY A 106 -5.83 -12.85 -11.02
CA GLY A 106 -6.85 -11.85 -10.71
C GLY A 106 -6.54 -11.02 -9.47
N LYS A 107 -5.27 -10.93 -9.05
CA LYS A 107 -4.83 -10.11 -7.91
C LYS A 107 -3.82 -9.05 -8.35
N VAL A 108 -3.83 -7.94 -7.61
CA VAL A 108 -2.87 -6.84 -7.74
C VAL A 108 -1.50 -7.32 -7.26
N ASP A 109 -0.48 -6.96 -8.02
CA ASP A 109 0.93 -7.18 -7.74
C ASP A 109 1.49 -6.00 -6.94
N LEU A 110 1.63 -6.18 -5.62
CA LEU A 110 2.15 -5.13 -4.74
C LEU A 110 3.59 -4.72 -5.10
N LYS A 111 4.37 -5.65 -5.66
CA LYS A 111 5.77 -5.41 -6.03
C LYS A 111 5.90 -4.38 -7.14
N THR A 112 5.01 -4.40 -8.12
CA THR A 112 5.00 -3.46 -9.24
C THR A 112 4.83 -2.01 -8.77
N SER A 113 4.03 -1.80 -7.73
CA SER A 113 3.80 -0.45 -7.19
C SER A 113 4.86 0.01 -6.21
N ALA A 114 5.61 -0.90 -5.60
CA ALA A 114 6.62 -0.59 -4.59
C ALA A 114 7.71 0.38 -5.11
N PRO A 115 8.25 1.30 -4.28
CA PRO A 115 7.84 1.58 -2.89
C PRO A 115 6.38 2.07 -2.78
N LEU A 116 5.76 2.12 -1.62
CA LEU A 116 4.35 2.58 -1.51
C LEU A 116 4.24 4.05 -1.12
N THR A 117 5.35 4.69 -0.79
CA THR A 117 5.47 6.15 -0.72
C THR A 117 6.50 6.66 -1.73
N ARG A 118 6.22 7.79 -2.39
CA ARG A 118 7.18 8.58 -3.18
C ARG A 118 7.42 9.91 -2.47
N PHE A 119 8.67 10.20 -2.11
CA PHE A 119 9.07 11.53 -1.65
C PHE A 119 9.49 12.37 -2.86
N ALA A 120 8.78 13.47 -3.08
CA ALA A 120 8.76 14.19 -4.34
C ALA A 120 9.02 15.69 -4.20
N LYS A 121 9.58 16.14 -3.07
CA LYS A 121 9.95 17.55 -2.87
C LYS A 121 10.76 18.09 -4.04
N GLY A 122 10.32 19.23 -4.58
CA GLY A 122 10.96 19.91 -5.71
C GLY A 122 10.68 19.29 -7.08
N ARG A 123 9.99 18.14 -7.15
CA ARG A 123 9.57 17.53 -8.43
C ARG A 123 8.24 18.13 -8.88
N LYS A 124 8.04 18.13 -10.20
CA LYS A 124 6.76 18.53 -10.83
C LYS A 124 5.88 17.33 -11.13
N GLU A 125 6.50 16.17 -11.36
CA GLU A 125 5.82 14.94 -11.70
C GLU A 125 6.50 13.73 -11.06
N VAL A 126 5.73 12.65 -10.92
CA VAL A 126 6.17 11.34 -10.42
C VAL A 126 5.45 10.24 -11.19
N ASP A 127 6.17 9.21 -11.58
CA ASP A 127 5.57 8.01 -12.18
C ASP A 127 5.17 7.00 -11.10
N LEU A 128 3.96 6.46 -11.25
CA LEU A 128 3.43 5.36 -10.46
C LEU A 128 3.14 4.18 -11.38
N ASP A 129 3.63 3.01 -11.00
CA ASP A 129 3.43 1.77 -11.73
C ASP A 129 2.41 0.90 -11.00
N PHE A 130 1.52 0.26 -11.75
CA PHE A 130 0.48 -0.62 -11.24
C PHE A 130 0.47 -1.91 -12.05
N GLY A 131 0.33 -3.05 -11.38
CA GLY A 131 0.43 -4.37 -12.02
C GLY A 131 -0.58 -5.36 -11.47
N VAL A 132 -1.21 -6.14 -12.34
CA VAL A 132 -2.18 -7.18 -11.98
C VAL A 132 -1.84 -8.46 -12.72
N ARG A 133 -1.96 -9.62 -12.06
CA ARG A 133 -1.87 -10.89 -12.76
C ARG A 133 -3.23 -11.20 -13.42
N PRO A 134 -3.30 -11.44 -14.73
CA PRO A 134 -4.54 -11.82 -15.40
C PRO A 134 -5.26 -12.98 -14.72
N GLY A 135 -6.57 -12.82 -14.54
CA GLY A 135 -7.46 -13.88 -14.07
C GLY A 135 -8.00 -14.73 -15.21
N ASP A 136 -8.98 -15.57 -14.90
CA ASP A 136 -9.72 -16.35 -15.90
C ASP A 136 -10.87 -15.54 -16.55
N THR A 137 -11.21 -14.39 -15.96
CA THR A 137 -12.16 -13.40 -16.49
C THR A 137 -11.45 -12.10 -16.83
N ASP A 138 -12.10 -11.26 -17.65
CA ASP A 138 -11.61 -9.90 -17.89
C ASP A 138 -11.51 -9.13 -16.58
N ILE A 139 -10.45 -8.33 -16.47
CA ILE A 139 -10.17 -7.50 -15.30
C ILE A 139 -11.02 -6.24 -15.38
N GLU A 140 -11.71 -5.91 -14.30
CA GLU A 140 -12.28 -4.58 -14.08
C GLU A 140 -11.37 -3.89 -13.06
N ALA A 141 -10.67 -2.84 -13.49
CA ALA A 141 -9.75 -2.10 -12.64
C ALA A 141 -10.13 -0.63 -12.59
N GLU A 142 -9.86 -0.01 -11.44
CA GLU A 142 -10.21 1.36 -11.13
C GLU A 142 -9.03 2.04 -10.44
N LEU A 143 -8.73 3.28 -10.85
CA LEU A 143 -7.77 4.14 -10.17
C LEU A 143 -8.53 5.29 -9.54
N TYR A 144 -8.35 5.46 -8.24
CA TYR A 144 -8.86 6.58 -7.47
C TYR A 144 -7.70 7.49 -7.06
N HIS A 145 -7.94 8.80 -7.14
CA HIS A 145 -7.05 9.84 -6.64
C HIS A 145 -7.77 10.58 -5.52
N ASN A 146 -7.22 10.54 -4.31
CA ASN A 146 -7.81 11.12 -3.10
C ASN A 146 -9.28 10.70 -2.87
N GLY A 147 -9.63 9.47 -3.26
CA GLY A 147 -10.96 8.89 -3.13
C GLY A 147 -11.92 9.18 -4.28
N GLU A 148 -11.50 9.90 -5.32
CA GLU A 148 -12.29 10.19 -6.52
C GLU A 148 -11.85 9.30 -7.69
N LEU A 149 -12.81 8.68 -8.40
CA LEU A 149 -12.52 7.78 -9.51
C LEU A 149 -12.00 8.55 -10.73
N VAL A 150 -10.74 8.30 -11.11
CA VAL A 150 -10.06 9.02 -12.18
C VAL A 150 -9.79 8.19 -13.43
N CYS A 151 -9.61 6.87 -13.32
CA CYS A 151 -9.44 5.99 -14.47
C CYS A 151 -10.12 4.64 -14.27
N THR A 152 -10.58 4.02 -15.37
CA THR A 152 -11.17 2.67 -15.37
C THR A 152 -10.64 1.85 -16.54
N TRP A 153 -10.50 0.54 -16.33
CA TRP A 153 -10.11 -0.43 -17.36
C TRP A 153 -11.07 -1.61 -17.37
N VAL A 154 -11.32 -2.15 -18.57
CA VAL A 154 -11.97 -3.44 -18.78
C VAL A 154 -11.07 -4.30 -19.66
N GLY A 155 -10.68 -5.47 -19.15
CA GLY A 155 -9.64 -6.30 -19.74
C GLY A 155 -8.30 -5.56 -19.75
N LYS A 156 -7.78 -5.25 -20.94
CA LYS A 156 -6.56 -4.45 -21.11
C LYS A 156 -6.83 -2.98 -21.45
N THR A 157 -8.07 -2.66 -21.82
CA THR A 157 -8.41 -1.40 -22.47
C THR A 157 -8.88 -0.38 -21.45
N LEU A 158 -8.29 0.80 -21.49
CA LEU A 158 -8.70 2.00 -20.78
C LEU A 158 -10.09 2.45 -21.26
N LYS A 159 -11.00 2.74 -20.33
CA LYS A 159 -12.37 3.17 -20.61
C LYS A 159 -12.61 4.60 -20.16
N GLU A 160 -12.19 4.96 -18.95
CA GLU A 160 -12.21 6.34 -18.45
C GLU A 160 -10.79 6.83 -18.17
N ASN A 161 -10.52 8.10 -18.48
CA ASN A 161 -9.22 8.74 -18.25
C ASN A 161 -9.39 10.22 -17.90
N LYS A 162 -9.93 10.50 -16.71
CA LYS A 162 -10.09 11.87 -16.21
C LYS A 162 -8.75 12.50 -15.86
N LEU A 163 -7.77 11.69 -15.45
CA LEU A 163 -6.41 12.12 -15.13
C LEU A 163 -5.58 12.50 -16.37
N GLN A 164 -6.02 12.11 -17.56
CA GLN A 164 -5.33 12.31 -18.85
C GLN A 164 -3.92 11.70 -18.96
N SER A 165 -3.49 10.91 -17.97
CA SER A 165 -2.18 10.23 -17.95
C SER A 165 -2.28 8.71 -17.92
N CYS A 166 -3.47 8.15 -17.71
CA CYS A 166 -3.69 6.70 -17.75
C CYS A 166 -3.55 6.16 -19.18
N LYS A 167 -3.05 4.94 -19.29
CA LYS A 167 -2.84 4.20 -20.55
C LYS A 167 -3.43 2.80 -20.44
N ASP A 168 -3.62 2.14 -21.58
CA ASP A 168 -3.96 0.73 -21.63
C ASP A 168 -2.98 -0.12 -20.80
N LEU A 169 -3.45 -1.25 -20.31
CA LEU A 169 -2.62 -2.23 -19.62
C LEU A 169 -1.82 -3.03 -20.64
N GLU A 170 -0.51 -3.07 -20.46
CA GLU A 170 0.44 -3.76 -21.32
C GLU A 170 1.01 -5.00 -20.63
N PRO A 171 1.32 -6.09 -21.36
CA PRO A 171 2.01 -7.22 -20.77
C PRO A 171 3.38 -6.83 -20.21
N SER A 172 3.72 -7.35 -19.03
CA SER A 172 5.08 -7.30 -18.51
C SER A 172 6.05 -8.06 -19.43
N ALA A 173 7.36 -7.83 -19.26
CA ALA A 173 8.39 -8.47 -20.10
C ALA A 173 8.36 -10.01 -20.04
N ASP A 174 7.96 -10.59 -18.92
CA ASP A 174 7.78 -12.03 -18.72
C ASP A 174 6.36 -12.53 -19.06
N ASN A 175 5.48 -11.62 -19.52
CA ASN A 175 4.06 -11.84 -19.82
C ASN A 175 3.23 -12.40 -18.66
N LYS A 176 3.71 -12.32 -17.41
CA LYS A 176 2.97 -12.78 -16.24
C LYS A 176 1.98 -11.76 -15.71
N LEU A 177 2.26 -10.47 -15.90
CA LEU A 177 1.47 -9.37 -15.40
C LEU A 177 0.94 -8.52 -16.57
N LEU A 178 -0.12 -7.78 -16.28
CA LEU A 178 -0.56 -6.63 -17.02
C LEU A 178 -0.24 -5.39 -16.20
N VAL A 179 0.46 -4.44 -16.79
CA VAL A 179 0.99 -3.26 -16.10
C VAL A 179 0.57 -1.98 -16.78
N THR A 180 0.43 -0.91 -16.02
CA THR A 180 0.27 0.45 -16.54
C THR A 180 1.14 1.40 -15.73
N ARG A 181 1.66 2.42 -16.42
CA ARG A 181 2.39 3.53 -15.80
C ARG A 181 1.54 4.78 -15.90
N VAL A 182 1.35 5.43 -14.77
CA VAL A 182 0.60 6.67 -14.64
C VAL A 182 1.54 7.78 -14.17
N THR A 183 1.71 8.80 -15.01
CA THR A 183 2.49 9.99 -14.65
C THR A 183 1.59 10.97 -13.92
N ILE A 184 1.93 11.27 -12.67
CA ILE A 184 1.20 12.18 -11.80
C ILE A 184 1.86 13.55 -11.84
N GLN A 185 1.08 14.58 -12.15
CA GLN A 185 1.51 15.96 -12.05
C GLN A 185 1.13 16.52 -10.68
N ARG A 186 2.00 17.36 -10.11
CA ARG A 186 1.66 18.09 -8.89
C ARG A 186 0.62 19.16 -9.21
N GLU A 187 -0.57 19.01 -8.65
CA GLU A 187 -1.65 19.99 -8.80
C GLU A 187 -1.62 21.03 -7.66
N GLY A 188 -1.36 22.29 -8.01
CA GLY A 188 -1.36 23.38 -7.02
C GLY A 188 -0.35 23.20 -5.89
N GLN A 189 -0.75 23.58 -4.68
CA GLN A 189 0.07 23.50 -3.45
C GLN A 189 -0.36 22.34 -2.54
N VAL A 190 -0.76 21.21 -3.12
CA VAL A 190 -1.04 20.01 -2.32
C VAL A 190 0.24 19.51 -1.66
N ALA A 191 0.10 19.08 -0.40
CA ALA A 191 1.19 18.48 0.37
C ALA A 191 1.36 17.00 0.02
N LYS A 192 0.25 16.29 -0.17
CA LYS A 192 0.22 14.85 -0.42
C LYS A 192 -0.93 14.47 -1.35
N ASP A 193 -0.69 13.42 -2.13
CA ASP A 193 -1.71 12.72 -2.91
C ASP A 193 -1.71 11.24 -2.56
N ASN A 194 -2.89 10.64 -2.58
CA ASN A 194 -3.08 9.21 -2.38
C ASN A 194 -3.78 8.60 -3.58
N TYR A 195 -3.21 7.50 -4.07
CA TYR A 195 -3.73 6.74 -5.18
C TYR A 195 -4.12 5.36 -4.69
N LEU A 196 -5.33 4.95 -5.02
CA LEU A 196 -5.79 3.58 -4.84
C LEU A 196 -5.97 2.98 -6.21
N TRP A 197 -5.27 1.89 -6.48
CA TRP A 197 -5.59 1.05 -7.62
C TRP A 197 -6.27 -0.23 -7.13
N PHE A 198 -7.45 -0.45 -7.65
CA PHE A 198 -8.42 -1.41 -7.13
C PHE A 198 -8.92 -2.32 -8.24
N ILE A 199 -9.06 -3.59 -7.90
CA ILE A 199 -9.86 -4.58 -8.63
C ILE A 199 -10.72 -5.33 -7.60
N PRO A 200 -11.78 -6.05 -8.01
CA PRO A 200 -12.57 -6.82 -7.07
C PRO A 200 -11.71 -7.75 -6.19
N ASN A 201 -11.77 -7.55 -4.87
CA ASN A 201 -11.05 -8.32 -3.85
C ASN A 201 -9.51 -8.18 -3.87
N SER A 202 -8.94 -7.13 -4.45
CA SER A 202 -7.49 -6.87 -4.39
C SER A 202 -7.18 -5.39 -4.69
N PHE A 203 -6.21 -4.82 -3.98
CA PHE A 203 -5.88 -3.41 -4.15
C PHE A 203 -4.44 -3.09 -3.74
N VAL A 204 -3.98 -1.92 -4.14
CA VAL A 204 -2.77 -1.29 -3.61
C VAL A 204 -3.03 0.21 -3.44
N THR A 205 -2.47 0.80 -2.37
CA THR A 205 -2.45 2.24 -2.19
C THR A 205 -1.02 2.76 -2.29
N VAL A 206 -0.85 3.88 -2.98
CA VAL A 206 0.44 4.56 -3.14
C VAL A 206 0.27 6.02 -2.77
N SER A 207 1.17 6.53 -1.94
CA SER A 207 1.17 7.93 -1.51
C SER A 207 2.31 8.71 -2.18
N VAL A 208 2.04 9.93 -2.60
CA VAL A 208 3.05 10.90 -3.05
C VAL A 208 3.13 12.03 -2.03
N ASP A 209 4.30 12.27 -1.48
CA ASP A 209 4.59 13.33 -0.51
C ASP A 209 5.44 14.41 -1.20
N TRP A 210 4.82 15.55 -1.49
CA TRP A 210 5.43 16.64 -2.26
C TRP A 210 6.26 17.61 -1.41
N GLU A 211 6.26 17.44 -0.08
CA GLU A 211 6.92 18.36 0.85
C GLU A 211 8.22 17.79 1.40
N ASN A 212 8.34 16.46 1.41
CA ASN A 212 9.48 15.76 1.97
C ASN A 212 10.38 15.16 0.88
N GLU A 213 11.67 15.13 1.17
CA GLU A 213 12.70 14.49 0.36
C GLU A 213 13.14 13.17 1.00
N GLY A 214 13.81 12.33 0.22
CA GLY A 214 14.41 11.09 0.71
C GLY A 214 13.90 9.85 -0.01
N VAL A 215 14.11 8.71 0.64
CA VAL A 215 13.74 7.39 0.15
C VAL A 215 12.76 6.77 1.15
N ALA A 216 11.76 6.06 0.64
CA ALA A 216 10.80 5.37 1.51
C ALA A 216 11.54 4.31 2.37
N PRO A 217 11.28 4.20 3.69
CA PRO A 217 11.97 3.28 4.60
C PRO A 217 11.98 1.85 4.10
N GLU A 218 10.89 1.40 3.47
CA GLU A 218 10.82 0.04 2.93
C GLU A 218 11.90 -0.24 1.88
N VAL A 219 12.40 0.77 1.15
CA VAL A 219 13.48 0.56 0.17
C VAL A 219 14.76 0.15 0.89
N ALA A 220 15.14 0.91 1.92
CA ALA A 220 16.36 0.63 2.69
C ALA A 220 16.25 -0.72 3.42
N GLU A 221 15.09 -1.02 4.00
CA GLU A 221 14.83 -2.29 4.69
C GLU A 221 14.85 -3.49 3.73
N CYS A 222 14.31 -3.34 2.53
CA CYS A 222 14.35 -4.39 1.51
C CYS A 222 15.76 -4.60 0.96
N GLU A 223 16.53 -3.54 0.74
CA GLU A 223 17.92 -3.62 0.29
C GLU A 223 18.82 -4.30 1.33
N SER A 224 18.67 -3.97 2.62
CA SER A 224 19.46 -4.59 3.70
C SER A 224 19.15 -6.09 3.83
N THR A 225 17.88 -6.48 3.71
CA THR A 225 17.47 -7.88 3.79
C THR A 225 18.06 -8.72 2.66
N LEU A 226 18.15 -8.16 1.46
CA LEU A 226 18.85 -8.79 0.34
C LEU A 226 20.35 -8.96 0.67
N SER A 227 21.00 -7.95 1.25
CA SER A 227 22.42 -8.02 1.60
C SER A 227 22.72 -9.05 2.70
N ASP A 228 21.84 -9.24 3.68
CA ASP A 228 21.98 -10.24 4.74
C ASP A 228 21.77 -11.68 4.23
N SER A 229 20.94 -11.85 3.19
CA SER A 229 20.80 -13.14 2.53
C SER A 229 22.08 -13.59 1.80
N TYR A 230 22.93 -12.64 1.36
CA TYR A 230 24.22 -12.92 0.74
C TYR A 230 25.33 -13.17 1.77
N SER A 231 25.30 -12.52 2.93
CA SER A 231 26.31 -12.71 3.99
C SER A 231 26.19 -14.06 4.71
N HIS A 232 24.98 -14.65 4.74
CA HIS A 232 24.76 -16.00 5.27
C HIS A 232 25.06 -17.16 4.29
N GLY A 233 25.39 -16.87 3.03
CA GLY A 233 25.68 -17.88 2.00
C GLY A 233 27.13 -18.37 1.93
N THR A 234 28.04 -17.91 2.81
CA THR A 234 29.48 -18.17 2.63
C THR A 234 30.22 -18.69 3.87
N TYR A 235 29.69 -19.65 4.63
CA TYR A 235 30.56 -20.50 5.48
C TYR A 235 30.05 -21.93 5.63
N SER A 236 30.53 -22.83 4.77
CA SER A 236 31.02 -24.16 5.19
C SER A 236 32.00 -24.71 4.14
N ASN A 237 33.28 -24.40 4.36
CA ASN A 237 34.38 -25.25 3.89
C ASN A 237 35.39 -25.29 5.03
N SER A 238 35.37 -26.38 5.80
CA SER A 238 36.44 -26.82 6.68
C SER A 238 36.62 -28.30 6.37
N GLN A 239 37.69 -28.63 5.64
CA GLN A 239 38.90 -29.29 6.16
C GLN A 239 38.67 -30.73 6.60
#